data_AF-A0A7S1WMQ5-F1
#
_entry.id   AF-A0A7S1WMQ5-F1
#
_cell.length_a   1.000
_cell.length_b   1.000
_cell.length_c   1.000
_cell.angle_alpha   90.00
_cell.angle_beta   90.00
_cell.angle_gamma   90.00
#
_symmetry.space_group_name_H-M   'P 1'
#
loop_
_entity.id
_entity.type
_entity.pdbx_description
1 polymer ?
#
loop_
_entity_poly.entity_id
_entity_poly.type
_entity_poly.pdbx_seq_one_letter_code
_entity_poly.pdbx_strand_id
1 'polypeptide(L)'
;PLPTQQKVVRQLRHRAFVYGEKVRSVGNPSQGKKPQVHVKDCCGVSIKSLFLLGHRVGVDYLSGRASVDGWVHCQAAPRDLAMVFGLRRRLQEVLSRLLSGNPTEAPTGDAPEVIDAVTSMLVLDVE
;
A
#
# COMPACT_ATOMS: atom_id res chain seq x y z
N PRO A 1 11.07 34.42 -26.05
CA PRO A 1 10.78 32.96 -26.09
C PRO A 1 10.70 32.40 -24.67
N LEU A 2 9.47 32.09 -24.20
CA LEU A 2 9.25 31.49 -22.88
C LEU A 2 9.79 30.05 -22.86
N PRO A 3 10.45 29.61 -21.78
CA PRO A 3 11.00 28.26 -21.70
C PRO A 3 9.85 27.26 -21.65
N THR A 4 9.83 26.36 -22.63
CA THR A 4 8.96 25.19 -22.71
C THR A 4 9.15 24.38 -21.43
N GLN A 5 8.16 24.37 -20.55
CA GLN A 5 8.15 23.48 -19.38
C GLN A 5 8.15 22.03 -19.90
N GLN A 6 9.34 21.44 -19.98
CA GLN A 6 9.49 20.01 -20.19
C GLN A 6 8.75 19.31 -19.05
N LYS A 7 7.64 18.67 -19.41
CA LYS A 7 6.88 17.80 -18.53
C LYS A 7 7.79 16.63 -18.19
N VAL A 8 8.51 16.75 -17.07
CA VAL A 8 9.32 15.66 -16.51
C VAL A 8 8.34 14.57 -16.10
N VAL A 9 8.04 13.66 -17.02
CA VAL A 9 7.35 12.40 -16.70
C VAL A 9 8.40 11.53 -16.03
N ARG A 10 8.55 11.67 -14.71
CA ARG A 10 9.31 10.71 -13.91
C ARG A 10 8.69 9.34 -14.20
N GLN A 11 9.48 8.40 -14.71
CA GLN A 11 9.08 7.00 -14.76
C GLN A 11 8.75 6.57 -13.33
N LEU A 12 7.46 6.31 -13.10
CA LEU A 12 6.97 5.88 -11.81
C LEU A 12 7.41 4.44 -11.59
N ARG A 13 8.39 4.23 -10.70
CA ARG A 13 8.89 2.89 -10.34
C ARG A 13 7.81 2.02 -9.70
N HIS A 14 6.82 2.63 -9.06
CA HIS A 14 5.73 1.95 -8.39
C HIS A 14 4.45 1.97 -9.22
N ARG A 15 3.74 0.84 -9.24
CA ARG A 15 2.43 0.70 -9.89
C ARG A 15 1.26 1.14 -8.99
N ALA A 16 1.53 1.39 -7.71
CA ALA A 16 0.53 1.83 -6.73
C ALA A 16 1.04 3.03 -5.91
N PHE A 17 0.10 3.88 -5.52
CA PHE A 17 0.34 5.09 -4.74
C PHE A 17 -0.69 5.21 -3.62
N VAL A 18 -0.22 5.58 -2.44
CA VAL A 18 -1.07 6.07 -1.36
C VAL A 18 -0.93 7.59 -1.29
N TYR A 19 -1.97 8.30 -0.86
CA TYR A 19 -1.96 9.76 -0.79
C TYR A 19 -2.66 10.25 0.47
N GLY A 20 -2.19 11.38 1.00
CA GLY A 20 -2.81 12.06 2.14
C GLY A 20 -3.98 12.95 1.74
N GLU A 21 -3.83 13.76 0.69
CA GLU A 21 -4.81 14.77 0.30
C GLU A 21 -5.20 14.68 -1.19
N LYS A 22 -6.49 14.80 -1.47
CA LYS A 22 -7.04 14.92 -2.83
C LYS A 22 -7.85 16.19 -2.95
N VAL A 23 -7.43 17.08 -3.84
CA VAL A 23 -8.09 18.36 -4.10
C VAL A 23 -8.76 18.32 -5.46
N ARG A 24 -10.03 18.71 -5.52
CA ARG A 24 -10.73 18.94 -6.79
C ARG A 24 -10.71 20.43 -7.08
N SER A 25 -10.06 20.83 -8.17
CA SER A 25 -10.18 22.19 -8.69
C SER A 25 -11.45 22.30 -9.51
N VAL A 26 -12.29 23.29 -9.19
CA VAL A 26 -13.44 23.64 -10.00
C VAL A 26 -12.90 24.49 -11.15
N GLY A 27 -12.80 23.89 -12.33
CA GLY A 27 -12.37 24.60 -13.52
C GLY A 27 -13.37 25.70 -13.85
N ASN A 28 -12.90 26.92 -14.14
CA ASN A 28 -13.77 28.01 -14.55
C ASN A 28 -14.16 27.81 -16.03
N PRO A 29 -15.43 27.52 -16.35
CA PRO A 29 -15.85 27.22 -17.73
C PRO A 29 -15.62 28.40 -18.69
N SER A 30 -15.63 29.63 -18.18
CA SER A 30 -15.33 30.85 -18.96
C SER A 30 -13.87 30.95 -19.41
N GLN A 31 -12.96 30.17 -18.82
CA GLN A 31 -11.55 30.06 -19.23
C GLN A 31 -11.23 28.72 -19.93
N GLY A 32 -12.24 27.91 -20.26
CA GLY A 32 -12.05 26.60 -20.90
C GLY A 32 -11.33 25.57 -20.02
N LYS A 33 -11.16 25.83 -18.72
CA LYS A 33 -10.49 24.90 -17.79
C LYS A 33 -11.48 23.85 -17.31
N LYS A 34 -11.20 22.57 -17.61
CA LYS A 34 -11.98 21.44 -17.08
C LYS A 34 -11.68 21.23 -15.60
N PRO A 35 -12.63 20.69 -14.81
CA PRO A 35 -12.35 20.26 -13.45
C PRO A 35 -11.19 19.26 -13.43
N GLN A 36 -10.22 19.48 -12.54
CA GLN A 36 -9.10 18.57 -12.36
C GLN A 36 -9.08 18.03 -10.94
N VAL A 37 -8.57 16.82 -10.79
CA VAL A 37 -8.30 16.21 -9.50
C VAL A 37 -6.79 16.17 -9.32
N HIS A 38 -6.32 16.81 -8.26
CA HIS A 38 -4.92 16.83 -7.87
C HIS A 38 -4.75 15.98 -6.63
N VAL A 39 -3.74 15.12 -6.65
CA VAL A 39 -3.32 14.32 -5.50
C VAL A 39 -2.05 14.95 -4.94
N LYS A 40 -2.06 15.29 -3.66
CA LYS A 40 -0.90 15.83 -2.93
C LYS A 40 -0.40 14.79 -1.94
N ASP A 41 0.85 14.93 -1.52
CA ASP A 41 1.49 14.08 -0.51
C ASP A 41 1.33 12.59 -0.80
N CYS A 42 1.74 12.19 -2.00
CA CYS A 42 1.68 10.80 -2.43
C CYS A 42 3.03 10.08 -2.24
N CYS A 43 2.94 8.80 -1.91
CA CYS A 43 4.08 7.90 -1.82
C CYS A 43 3.83 6.66 -2.68
N GLY A 44 4.84 6.25 -3.44
CA GLY A 44 4.81 4.98 -4.15
C GLY A 44 4.89 3.83 -3.17
N VAL A 45 4.06 2.81 -3.35
CA VAL A 45 4.04 1.62 -2.49
C VAL A 45 4.11 0.37 -3.34
N SER A 46 4.66 -0.69 -2.76
CA SER A 46 4.62 -2.00 -3.40
C SER A 46 3.22 -2.61 -3.31
N ILE A 47 2.88 -3.49 -4.27
CA ILE A 47 1.61 -4.23 -4.22
C ILE A 47 1.57 -5.11 -2.97
N LYS A 48 2.70 -5.73 -2.57
CA LYS A 48 2.78 -6.54 -1.34
C LYS A 48 2.40 -5.73 -0.11
N SER A 49 2.80 -4.46 -0.03
CA SER A 49 2.43 -3.56 1.07
C SER A 49 0.91 -3.39 1.20
N LEU A 50 0.22 -3.22 0.06
CA LEU A 50 -1.24 -3.16 0.04
C LEU A 50 -1.87 -4.48 0.50
N PHE A 51 -1.31 -5.62 0.08
CA PHE A 51 -1.79 -6.93 0.50
C PHE A 51 -1.48 -7.25 1.96
N LEU A 52 -0.44 -6.66 2.57
CA LEU A 52 -0.09 -6.88 3.97
C LEU A 52 -0.88 -5.98 4.91
N LEU A 53 -1.09 -4.71 4.54
CA LEU A 53 -1.66 -3.67 5.43
C LEU A 53 -3.08 -3.24 5.04
N GLY A 54 -3.56 -3.55 3.83
CA GLY A 54 -4.91 -3.21 3.37
C GLY A 54 -5.99 -4.00 4.12
N HIS A 55 -7.24 -3.53 4.11
CA HIS A 55 -8.25 -4.07 5.01
C HIS A 55 -8.83 -5.42 4.53
N ARG A 56 -9.52 -5.46 3.38
CA ARG A 56 -10.25 -6.65 2.92
C ARG A 56 -9.46 -7.38 1.84
N VAL A 57 -8.67 -8.36 2.25
CA VAL A 57 -7.93 -9.18 1.29
C VAL A 57 -8.72 -10.44 0.96
N GLY A 58 -9.06 -10.61 -0.33
CA GLY A 58 -9.72 -11.80 -0.86
C GLY A 58 -8.77 -12.66 -1.67
N VAL A 59 -8.98 -13.98 -1.67
CA VAL A 59 -8.27 -14.93 -2.52
C VAL A 59 -9.26 -15.81 -3.22
N ASP A 60 -9.09 -15.94 -4.53
CA ASP A 60 -9.66 -17.01 -5.33
C ASP A 60 -8.57 -18.03 -5.63
N TYR A 61 -8.61 -19.15 -4.89
CA TYR A 61 -7.65 -20.23 -5.01
C TYR A 61 -7.76 -20.99 -6.34
N LEU A 62 -8.92 -20.94 -7.02
CA LEU A 62 -9.11 -21.60 -8.31
C LEU A 62 -8.43 -20.82 -9.44
N SER A 63 -8.49 -19.49 -9.40
CA SER A 63 -7.90 -18.64 -10.42
C SER A 63 -6.52 -18.09 -10.08
N GLY A 64 -6.00 -18.36 -8.87
CA GLY A 64 -4.74 -17.81 -8.36
C GLY A 64 -4.78 -16.29 -8.14
N ARG A 65 -5.97 -15.70 -8.18
CA ARG A 65 -6.18 -14.25 -8.10
C ARG A 65 -6.39 -13.84 -6.66
N ALA A 66 -5.69 -12.81 -6.22
CA ALA A 66 -5.94 -12.16 -4.95
C ALA A 66 -6.40 -10.72 -5.17
N SER A 67 -7.15 -10.18 -4.21
CA SER A 67 -7.60 -8.79 -4.24
C SER A 67 -7.44 -8.08 -2.90
N VAL A 68 -7.21 -6.77 -2.93
CA VAL A 68 -7.32 -5.89 -1.76
C VAL A 68 -8.47 -4.93 -2.00
N ASP A 69 -9.38 -4.87 -1.01
CA ASP A 69 -10.61 -4.06 -1.00
C ASP A 69 -11.52 -4.29 -2.22
N GLY A 70 -11.33 -5.40 -2.94
CA GLY A 70 -12.11 -5.78 -4.10
C GLY A 70 -11.78 -5.05 -5.41
N TRP A 71 -10.75 -4.19 -5.44
CA TRP A 71 -10.40 -3.42 -6.64
C TRP A 71 -8.92 -3.49 -7.04
N VAL A 72 -8.00 -3.75 -6.10
CA VAL A 72 -6.59 -4.02 -6.44
C VAL A 72 -6.44 -5.51 -6.64
N HIS A 73 -6.19 -5.96 -7.86
CA HIS A 73 -6.04 -7.39 -8.17
C HIS A 73 -4.61 -7.74 -8.53
N CYS A 74 -4.14 -8.91 -8.09
CA CYS A 74 -2.88 -9.49 -8.54
C CYS A 74 -3.02 -10.99 -8.80
N GLN A 75 -2.14 -11.50 -9.64
CA GLN A 75 -1.87 -12.93 -9.77
C GLN A 75 -0.70 -13.25 -8.85
N ALA A 76 -0.85 -14.27 -8.02
CA ALA A 76 0.18 -14.67 -7.07
C ALA A 76 0.16 -16.19 -6.87
N ALA A 77 1.33 -16.78 -6.61
CA ALA A 77 1.38 -18.19 -6.27
C ALA A 77 0.63 -18.43 -4.94
N PRO A 78 -0.10 -19.56 -4.80
CA PRO A 78 -0.80 -19.89 -3.56
C PRO A 78 0.11 -19.87 -2.32
N ARG A 79 1.38 -20.25 -2.48
CA ARG A 79 2.40 -20.21 -1.42
C ARG A 79 2.68 -18.78 -0.94
N ASP A 80 2.82 -17.83 -1.86
CA ASP A 80 3.11 -16.43 -1.53
C ASP A 80 1.91 -15.80 -0.82
N LEU A 81 0.70 -16.11 -1.28
CA LEU A 81 -0.52 -15.70 -0.62
C LEU A 81 -0.58 -16.27 0.80
N ALA A 82 -0.41 -17.58 0.97
CA ALA A 82 -0.40 -18.22 2.28
C ALA A 82 0.63 -17.57 3.24
N MET A 83 1.82 -17.22 2.73
CA MET A 83 2.84 -16.49 3.50
C MET A 83 2.34 -15.11 3.94
N VAL A 84 1.80 -14.30 3.03
CA VAL A 84 1.23 -12.98 3.35
C VAL A 84 0.14 -13.10 4.42
N PHE A 85 -0.82 -14.01 4.25
CA PHE A 85 -1.91 -14.18 5.20
C PHE A 85 -1.44 -14.67 6.57
N GLY A 86 -0.51 -15.62 6.59
CA GLY A 86 0.10 -16.08 7.82
C GLY A 86 0.79 -14.94 8.58
N LEU A 87 1.56 -14.12 7.86
CA LEU A 87 2.24 -12.97 8.43
C LEU A 87 1.28 -11.88 8.92
N ARG A 88 0.22 -11.59 8.16
CA ARG A 88 -0.85 -10.67 8.58
C ARG A 88 -1.50 -11.09 9.88
N ARG A 89 -1.85 -12.38 10.01
CA ARG A 89 -2.49 -12.91 11.21
C ARG A 89 -1.57 -12.74 12.42
N ARG A 90 -0.30 -13.13 12.30
CA ARG A 90 0.69 -12.95 13.37
C ARG A 90 0.88 -11.48 13.73
N LEU A 91 0.98 -10.60 12.73
CA LEU A 91 1.07 -9.15 12.97
C LEU A 91 -0.15 -8.63 13.72
N GLN A 92 -1.36 -9.07 13.35
CA GLN A 92 -2.59 -8.67 14.04
C GLN A 92 -2.61 -9.16 15.50
N GLU A 93 -2.15 -10.39 15.77
CA GLU A 93 -2.02 -10.94 17.13
C GLU A 93 -1.02 -10.13 17.96
N VAL A 94 0.12 -9.74 17.36
CA VAL A 94 1.12 -8.86 17.97
C VAL A 94 0.54 -7.49 18.30
N LEU A 95 -0.09 -6.83 17.32
CA LEU A 95 -0.72 -5.52 17.52
C LEU A 95 -1.82 -5.58 18.58
N SER A 96 -2.63 -6.65 18.59
CA SER A 96 -3.69 -6.83 19.59
C SER A 96 -3.11 -6.96 20.99
N ARG A 97 -2.02 -7.72 21.17
CA ARG A 97 -1.31 -7.83 22.46
C ARG A 97 -0.77 -6.47 22.90
N LEU A 98 -0.09 -5.74 22.02
CA LEU A 98 0.48 -4.41 22.32
C LEU A 98 -0.60 -3.38 22.68
N LEU A 99 -1.76 -3.42 22.01
CA LEU A 99 -2.90 -2.55 22.32
C LEU A 99 -3.59 -2.90 23.63
N SER A 100 -3.61 -4.19 24.00
CA SER A 100 -4.20 -4.67 25.26
C SER A 100 -3.28 -4.53 26.47
N GLY A 101 -1.96 -4.48 26.25
CA GLY A 101 -0.93 -4.34 27.26
C GLY A 101 -0.53 -2.89 27.50
N ASN A 102 0.65 -2.69 28.09
CA ASN A 102 1.22 -1.36 28.28
C ASN A 102 2.03 -0.97 27.02
N PRO A 103 1.58 -0.04 26.17
CA PRO A 103 2.16 0.19 24.85
C PRO A 103 3.57 0.79 24.89
N THR A 104 4.03 1.22 26.06
CA THR A 104 5.39 1.76 26.29
C THR A 104 6.45 0.69 26.53
N GLU A 105 6.07 -0.57 26.74
CA GLU A 105 7.03 -1.66 26.89
C GLU A 105 7.49 -2.19 25.54
N ALA A 106 8.77 -2.58 25.46
CA ALA A 106 9.32 -3.15 24.24
C ALA A 106 8.58 -4.44 23.85
N PRO A 107 8.38 -4.74 22.55
CA PRO A 107 7.76 -5.98 22.12
C PRO A 107 8.59 -7.18 22.60
N THR A 108 7.95 -8.15 23.25
CA THR A 108 8.59 -9.36 23.76
C THR A 108 8.09 -10.62 23.03
N GLY A 109 8.74 -11.76 23.27
CA GLY A 109 8.40 -13.04 22.64
C GLY A 109 8.71 -13.04 21.14
N ASP A 110 7.77 -13.51 20.33
CA ASP A 110 7.88 -13.52 18.87
C ASP A 110 7.59 -12.15 18.21
N ALA A 111 7.30 -11.14 19.05
CA ALA A 111 7.27 -9.70 18.79
C ALA A 111 8.21 -9.24 17.65
N PRO A 112 9.52 -9.22 17.96
CA PRO A 112 10.53 -8.68 17.07
C PRO A 112 10.63 -9.44 15.74
N GLU A 113 10.49 -10.77 15.76
CA GLU A 113 10.62 -11.62 14.58
C GLU A 113 9.50 -11.37 13.56
N VAL A 114 8.27 -11.18 14.04
CA VAL A 114 7.13 -10.85 13.18
C VAL A 114 7.31 -9.47 12.56
N ILE A 115 7.75 -8.49 13.34
CA ILE A 115 8.01 -7.12 12.87
C ILE A 115 9.13 -7.12 11.83
N ASP A 116 10.21 -7.88 12.05
CA ASP A 116 11.33 -8.00 11.14
C ASP A 116 10.92 -8.69 9.82
N ALA A 117 10.13 -9.77 9.90
CA ALA A 117 9.59 -10.43 8.71
C ALA A 117 8.67 -9.51 7.90
N VAL A 118 7.81 -8.72 8.56
CA VAL A 118 6.99 -7.67 7.93
C VAL A 118 7.87 -6.63 7.25
N THR A 119 8.88 -6.13 7.95
CA THR A 119 9.79 -5.11 7.43
C THR A 119 10.55 -5.63 6.21
N SER A 120 11.11 -6.83 6.31
CA SER A 120 11.79 -7.51 5.20
C SER A 120 10.86 -7.64 3.98
N MET A 121 9.61 -8.05 4.17
CA MET A 121 8.65 -8.16 3.07
C MET A 121 8.35 -6.82 2.38
N LEU A 122 8.40 -5.70 3.12
CA LEU A 122 8.16 -4.36 2.59
C LEU A 122 9.39 -3.76 1.90
N VAL A 123 10.60 -4.08 2.36
CA VAL A 123 11.87 -3.55 1.81
C VAL A 123 12.28 -4.24 0.50
N LEU A 124 11.91 -5.51 0.30
CA LEU A 124 12.30 -6.31 -0.86
C LEU A 124 11.71 -5.85 -2.23
N ASP A 125 10.94 -4.76 -2.28
CA ASP A 125 10.34 -4.21 -3.52
C ASP A 125 10.89 -2.80 -3.87
N VAL A 126 12.02 -2.37 -3.30
CA VAL A 126 12.61 -1.01 -3.50
C VAL A 126 13.62 -0.94 -4.67
N GLU A 127 13.92 -2.06 -5.34
CA GLU A 127 14.87 -2.11 -6.47
C GLU A 127 14.25 -1.74 -7.83
#